data_AF-A0A7X9FCA3-F1
#
_entry.id   AF-A0A7X9FCA3-F1
#
_cell.length_a   1.000
_cell.length_b   1.000
_cell.length_c   1.000
_cell.angle_alpha   90.00
_cell.angle_beta   90.00
_cell.angle_gamma   90.00
#
_symmetry.space_group_name_H-M   'P 1'
#
loop_
_entity.id
_entity.type
_entity.pdbx_description
1 polymer ?
#
loop_
_entity_poly.entity_id
_entity_poly.type
_entity_poly.pdbx_seq_one_letter_code
_entity_poly.pdbx_strand_id
1 'polypeptide(L)'
;MRLGWFLPPVALALFSALPAATIHETIDQGDGAAVAAMLDANPALLAERLANGRTPLHTVAYGGQLGIVGLLLARGADPNVLTTSGSAPLHGAALAGHEAVVRLLVEKGANVNIANQGGYTPLTNAATSGSFPTMKILIDAGADINTTAPG
;
A
#
# COMPACT_ATOMS: atom_id res chain seq x y z
N MET A 1 -32.44 44.07 -17.77
CA MET A 1 -31.16 44.51 -17.15
C MET A 1 -30.56 43.31 -16.42
N ARG A 2 -29.31 42.95 -16.77
CA ARG A 2 -28.40 42.00 -16.08
C ARG A 2 -28.05 42.56 -14.69
N LEU A 3 -27.76 41.77 -13.66
CA LEU A 3 -26.61 40.88 -13.42
C LEU A 3 -27.06 39.71 -12.51
N GLY A 4 -26.64 38.45 -12.64
CA GLY A 4 -25.38 37.93 -13.17
C GLY A 4 -24.50 37.39 -12.02
N TRP A 5 -24.97 36.39 -11.27
CA TRP A 5 -24.07 35.61 -10.41
C TRP A 5 -23.43 34.53 -11.28
N PHE A 6 -22.25 34.89 -11.76
CA PHE A 6 -21.34 34.11 -12.57
C PHE A 6 -20.69 33.06 -11.66
N LEU A 7 -21.29 31.86 -11.54
CA LEU A 7 -20.52 30.69 -11.10
C LEU A 7 -19.58 30.32 -12.26
N PRO A 8 -18.26 30.23 -12.06
CA PRO A 8 -17.37 29.80 -13.13
C PRO A 8 -17.68 28.34 -13.52
N PRO A 9 -17.76 28.02 -14.82
CA PRO A 9 -17.94 26.65 -15.29
C PRO A 9 -16.58 25.95 -15.29
N VAL A 10 -16.05 25.62 -14.10
CA VAL A 10 -14.87 24.76 -13.99
C VAL A 10 -15.04 23.78 -12.83
N ALA A 11 -15.97 22.84 -12.99
CA ALA A 11 -15.90 21.54 -12.31
C ALA A 11 -16.69 20.45 -13.07
N LEU A 12 -17.01 20.67 -14.35
CA LEU A 12 -17.78 19.73 -15.16
C LEU A 12 -17.19 19.60 -16.57
N ALA A 13 -15.88 19.38 -16.64
CA ALA A 13 -15.22 18.90 -17.85
C ALA A 13 -13.86 18.29 -17.50
N LEU A 14 -13.88 17.01 -17.14
CA LEU A 14 -12.94 15.94 -17.50
C LEU A 14 -13.41 14.64 -16.82
N PHE A 15 -14.70 14.32 -16.96
CA PHE A 15 -15.27 13.02 -16.58
C PHE A 15 -15.47 12.19 -17.86
N SER A 16 -14.43 12.10 -18.68
CA SER A 16 -14.40 11.18 -19.82
C SER A 16 -13.37 10.11 -19.51
N ALA A 17 -13.88 8.95 -19.08
CA ALA A 17 -13.17 7.68 -18.97
C ALA A 17 -12.20 7.51 -17.79
N LEU A 18 -12.62 7.85 -16.56
CA LEU A 18 -12.28 6.93 -15.48
C LEU A 18 -13.12 5.68 -15.71
N PRO A 19 -12.53 4.47 -15.89
CA PRO A 19 -13.33 3.26 -15.86
C PRO A 19 -14.11 3.25 -14.54
N ALA A 20 -15.30 2.65 -14.50
CA ALA A 20 -16.06 2.46 -13.26
C ALA A 20 -15.29 1.66 -12.18
N ALA A 21 -14.07 1.22 -12.51
CA ALA A 21 -13.16 0.47 -11.66
C ALA A 21 -12.59 1.34 -10.55
N THR A 22 -12.55 0.76 -9.35
CA THR A 22 -11.89 1.35 -8.18
C THR A 22 -10.36 1.32 -8.34
N ILE A 23 -9.62 2.09 -7.54
CA ILE A 23 -8.15 2.00 -7.56
C ILE A 23 -7.66 0.60 -7.17
N HIS A 24 -8.42 -0.11 -6.34
CA HIS A 24 -8.12 -1.49 -5.96
C HIS A 24 -8.29 -2.47 -7.12
N GLU A 25 -9.33 -2.32 -7.93
CA GLU A 25 -9.56 -3.17 -9.11
C GLU A 25 -8.50 -2.93 -10.19
N THR A 26 -8.11 -1.68 -10.43
CA THR A 26 -7.02 -1.36 -11.39
C THR A 26 -5.66 -1.88 -10.93
N ILE A 27 -5.40 -1.87 -9.62
CA ILE A 27 -4.25 -2.53 -9.01
C ILE A 27 -4.29 -4.05 -9.23
N ASP A 28 -5.43 -4.68 -9.05
CA ASP A 28 -5.56 -6.14 -9.23
C ASP A 28 -5.31 -6.55 -10.70
N GLN A 29 -5.60 -5.66 -11.66
CA GLN A 29 -5.27 -5.83 -13.08
C GLN A 29 -3.78 -5.57 -13.40
N GLY A 30 -3.04 -4.94 -12.49
CA GLY A 30 -1.62 -4.62 -12.66
C GLY A 30 -1.34 -3.44 -13.60
N ASP A 31 -2.35 -2.63 -13.94
CA ASP A 31 -2.18 -1.48 -14.82
C ASP A 31 -1.64 -0.26 -14.08
N GLY A 32 -0.31 -0.20 -13.95
CA GLY A 32 0.37 0.91 -13.28
C GLY A 32 0.17 2.27 -13.95
N ALA A 33 -0.10 2.31 -15.26
CA ALA A 33 -0.34 3.57 -15.97
C ALA A 33 -1.74 4.12 -15.64
N ALA A 34 -2.75 3.25 -15.59
CA ALA A 34 -4.08 3.60 -15.11
C ALA A 34 -4.04 4.07 -13.65
N VAL A 35 -3.31 3.36 -12.77
CA VAL A 35 -3.14 3.78 -11.37
C VAL A 35 -2.51 5.17 -11.28
N ALA A 36 -1.48 5.46 -12.07
CA ALA A 36 -0.86 6.79 -12.12
C ALA A 36 -1.86 7.87 -12.56
N ALA A 37 -2.62 7.63 -13.63
CA ALA A 37 -3.63 8.56 -14.12
C ALA A 37 -4.75 8.81 -13.09
N MET A 38 -5.20 7.77 -12.38
CA MET A 38 -6.17 7.90 -11.30
C MET A 38 -5.65 8.78 -10.15
N LEU A 39 -4.39 8.59 -9.76
CA LEU A 39 -3.76 9.38 -8.69
C LEU A 39 -3.47 10.83 -9.10
N ASP A 40 -3.16 11.07 -10.37
CA ASP A 40 -3.02 12.42 -10.92
C ASP A 40 -4.38 13.16 -10.89
N ALA A 41 -5.47 12.46 -11.17
CA ALA A 41 -6.83 13.02 -11.11
C ALA A 41 -7.34 13.18 -9.67
N ASN A 42 -7.00 12.26 -8.77
CA ASN A 42 -7.45 12.28 -7.39
C ASN A 42 -6.40 11.69 -6.42
N PRO A 43 -5.54 12.53 -5.82
CA PRO A 43 -4.54 12.07 -4.84
C PRO A 43 -5.12 11.44 -3.58
N ALA A 44 -6.39 11.71 -3.24
CA ALA A 44 -7.03 11.14 -2.05
C ALA A 44 -7.21 9.62 -2.16
N LEU A 45 -7.14 9.05 -3.36
CA LEU A 45 -7.20 7.61 -3.57
C LEU A 45 -6.07 6.85 -2.88
N LEU A 46 -4.93 7.50 -2.58
CA LEU A 46 -3.84 6.90 -1.78
C LEU A 46 -4.31 6.37 -0.42
N ALA A 47 -5.32 7.03 0.16
CA ALA A 47 -5.87 6.72 1.48
C ALA A 47 -7.24 6.02 1.40
N GLU A 48 -7.70 5.63 0.20
CA GLU A 48 -8.92 4.84 0.05
C GLU A 48 -8.80 3.54 0.85
N ARG A 49 -9.90 3.09 1.46
CA ARG A 49 -9.92 1.92 2.32
C ARG A 49 -11.03 0.97 1.92
N LEU A 50 -10.66 -0.30 1.76
CA LEU A 50 -11.61 -1.41 1.72
C LEU A 50 -12.24 -1.64 3.11
N ALA A 51 -13.27 -2.48 3.18
CA ALA A 51 -13.98 -2.80 4.42
C ALA A 51 -13.09 -3.34 5.56
N ASN A 52 -11.96 -3.98 5.22
CA ASN A 52 -10.96 -4.46 6.17
C ASN A 52 -9.84 -3.44 6.47
N GLY A 53 -10.01 -2.19 6.06
CA GLY A 53 -9.04 -1.10 6.26
C GLY A 53 -7.80 -1.16 5.37
N ARG A 54 -7.74 -2.08 4.39
CA ARG A 54 -6.64 -2.12 3.42
C ARG A 54 -6.68 -0.88 2.52
N THR A 55 -5.53 -0.23 2.40
CA THR A 55 -5.26 0.84 1.43
C THR A 55 -4.66 0.27 0.13
N PRO A 56 -4.58 1.05 -0.96
CA PRO A 56 -3.88 0.63 -2.19
C PRO A 56 -2.50 0.04 -1.93
N LEU A 57 -1.73 0.66 -1.02
CA LEU A 57 -0.39 0.20 -0.66
C LEU A 57 -0.38 -1.21 -0.05
N HIS A 58 -1.42 -1.59 0.70
CA HIS A 58 -1.56 -2.96 1.20
C HIS A 58 -1.81 -3.97 0.08
N THR A 59 -2.59 -3.60 -0.94
CA THR A 59 -2.88 -4.48 -2.06
C THR A 59 -1.65 -4.73 -2.91
N VAL A 60 -0.96 -3.67 -3.33
CA VAL A 60 0.24 -3.80 -4.17
C VAL A 60 1.42 -4.43 -3.42
N ALA A 61 1.52 -4.21 -2.11
CA ALA A 61 2.58 -4.80 -1.30
C ALA A 61 2.40 -6.31 -1.16
N TYR A 62 1.16 -6.76 -0.90
CA TYR A 62 0.84 -8.19 -0.86
C TYR A 62 0.97 -8.86 -2.24
N GLY A 63 0.64 -8.15 -3.32
CA GLY A 63 0.74 -8.67 -4.69
C GLY A 63 2.15 -8.57 -5.32
N GLY A 64 3.14 -8.03 -4.61
CA GLY A 64 4.52 -7.96 -5.10
C GLY A 64 4.75 -6.94 -6.22
N GLN A 65 3.83 -6.02 -6.43
CA GLN A 65 3.82 -5.10 -7.58
C GLN A 65 4.78 -3.92 -7.36
N LEU A 66 6.09 -4.20 -7.42
CA LEU A 66 7.17 -3.25 -7.05
C LEU A 66 7.03 -1.87 -7.70
N GLY A 67 6.71 -1.82 -9.00
CA GLY A 67 6.56 -0.54 -9.72
C GLY A 67 5.45 0.33 -9.14
N ILE A 68 4.30 -0.26 -8.79
CA ILE A 68 3.16 0.48 -8.24
C ILE A 68 3.40 0.79 -6.76
N VAL A 69 4.07 -0.08 -6.00
CA VAL A 69 4.54 0.26 -4.64
C VAL A 69 5.41 1.51 -4.66
N GLY A 70 6.39 1.58 -5.57
CA GLY A 70 7.26 2.75 -5.74
C GLY A 70 6.49 4.01 -6.11
N LEU A 71 5.53 3.89 -7.04
CA LEU A 71 4.64 4.98 -7.43
C LEU A 71 3.86 5.54 -6.22
N LEU A 72 3.17 4.67 -5.47
CA LEU A 72 2.35 5.09 -4.32
C LEU A 72 3.18 5.77 -3.24
N LEU A 73 4.35 5.21 -2.91
CA LEU A 73 5.26 5.79 -1.91
C LEU A 73 5.83 7.14 -2.40
N ALA A 74 6.16 7.27 -3.68
CA ALA A 74 6.61 8.53 -4.27
C ALA A 74 5.52 9.62 -4.25
N ARG A 75 4.24 9.22 -4.24
CA ARG A 75 3.08 10.13 -4.10
C ARG A 75 2.67 10.38 -2.65
N GLY A 76 3.41 9.87 -1.68
CA GLY A 76 3.20 10.16 -0.25
C GLY A 76 2.28 9.17 0.47
N ALA A 77 2.06 7.97 -0.07
CA ALA A 77 1.42 6.90 0.71
C ALA A 77 2.24 6.60 1.98
N ASP A 78 1.57 6.50 3.12
CA ASP A 78 2.19 6.16 4.40
C ASP A 78 2.53 4.65 4.45
N PRO A 79 3.81 4.25 4.55
CA PRO A 79 4.22 2.85 4.64
C PRO A 79 3.81 2.17 5.95
N ASN A 80 3.38 2.92 6.97
CA ASN A 80 3.01 2.42 8.29
C ASN A 80 1.50 2.39 8.53
N VAL A 81 0.69 2.69 7.51
CA VAL A 81 -0.78 2.66 7.63
C VAL A 81 -1.28 1.28 8.00
N LEU A 82 -2.23 1.19 8.94
CA LEU A 82 -2.70 -0.10 9.50
C LEU A 82 -4.09 -0.49 9.00
N THR A 83 -4.30 -1.76 8.67
CA THR A 83 -5.63 -2.35 8.47
C THR A 83 -6.44 -2.38 9.78
N THR A 84 -7.71 -2.81 9.71
CA THR A 84 -8.53 -3.03 10.90
C THR A 84 -7.96 -4.12 11.82
N SER A 85 -7.18 -5.05 11.28
CA SER A 85 -6.45 -6.10 12.02
C SER A 85 -5.09 -5.65 12.55
N GLY A 86 -4.71 -4.38 12.37
CA GLY A 86 -3.41 -3.85 12.77
C GLY A 86 -2.24 -4.28 11.87
N SER A 87 -2.50 -4.81 10.67
CA SER A 87 -1.44 -5.16 9.73
C SER A 87 -1.02 -3.94 8.93
N ALA A 88 0.29 -3.70 8.83
CA ALA A 88 0.88 -2.73 7.90
C ALA A 88 1.17 -3.36 6.53
N PRO A 89 1.39 -2.58 5.44
CA PRO A 89 1.78 -3.11 4.12
C PRO A 89 2.97 -4.08 4.18
N LEU A 90 3.94 -3.80 5.04
CA LEU A 90 5.13 -4.64 5.25
C LEU A 90 4.77 -6.07 5.71
N HIS A 91 3.69 -6.26 6.49
CA HIS A 91 3.24 -7.59 6.89
C HIS A 91 2.83 -8.44 5.68
N GLY A 92 2.13 -7.84 4.72
CA GLY A 92 1.65 -8.52 3.53
C GLY A 92 2.79 -8.89 2.60
N ALA A 93 3.71 -7.94 2.34
CA ALA A 93 4.89 -8.20 1.52
C ALA A 93 5.79 -9.29 2.14
N ALA A 94 5.95 -9.27 3.46
CA ALA A 94 6.75 -10.27 4.17
C ALA A 94 6.11 -11.67 4.15
N LEU A 95 4.80 -11.74 4.39
CA LEU A 95 4.05 -13.01 4.33
C LEU A 95 4.08 -13.62 2.93
N ALA A 96 4.03 -12.80 1.88
CA ALA A 96 4.11 -13.25 0.50
C ALA A 96 5.56 -13.49 0.01
N GLY A 97 6.57 -13.13 0.81
CA GLY A 97 7.98 -13.33 0.48
C GLY A 97 8.51 -12.40 -0.63
N HIS A 98 7.88 -11.24 -0.83
CA HIS A 98 8.24 -10.29 -1.89
C HIS A 98 9.44 -9.42 -1.49
N GLU A 99 10.66 -9.98 -1.58
CA GLU A 99 11.92 -9.34 -1.16
C GLU A 99 12.06 -7.89 -1.66
N ALA A 100 11.85 -7.64 -2.96
CA ALA A 100 12.08 -6.30 -3.51
C ALA A 100 11.11 -5.25 -2.94
N VAL A 101 9.86 -5.66 -2.67
CA VAL A 101 8.85 -4.80 -2.04
C VAL A 101 9.19 -4.58 -0.56
N VAL A 102 9.62 -5.62 0.15
CA VAL A 102 10.04 -5.53 1.55
C VAL A 102 11.20 -4.54 1.68
N ARG A 103 12.22 -4.69 0.84
CA ARG A 103 13.37 -3.77 0.79
C ARG A 103 12.94 -2.33 0.57
N LEU A 104 12.09 -2.09 -0.43
CA LEU A 104 11.60 -0.74 -0.74
C LEU A 104 10.78 -0.14 0.41
N LEU A 105 9.91 -0.92 1.05
CA LEU A 105 9.12 -0.43 2.19
C LEU A 105 10.01 -0.06 3.38
N VAL A 106 11.02 -0.88 3.68
CA VAL A 106 12.01 -0.61 4.73
C VAL A 106 12.81 0.67 4.41
N GLU A 107 13.29 0.82 3.19
CA GLU A 107 13.99 2.03 2.72
C GLU A 107 13.13 3.29 2.84
N LYS A 108 11.80 3.16 2.75
CA LYS A 108 10.84 4.26 2.92
C LYS A 108 10.35 4.43 4.37
N GLY A 109 10.97 3.75 5.34
CA GLY A 109 10.69 3.96 6.76
C GLY A 109 9.52 3.15 7.30
N ALA A 110 9.20 2.01 6.68
CA ALA A 110 8.29 1.04 7.29
C ALA A 110 8.89 0.50 8.60
N ASN A 111 8.09 0.49 9.66
CA ASN A 111 8.50 -0.04 10.95
C ASN A 111 8.48 -1.58 10.91
N VAL A 112 9.68 -2.16 11.00
CA VAL A 112 9.94 -3.60 10.92
C VAL A 112 9.46 -4.40 12.13
N ASN A 113 9.16 -3.73 13.25
CA ASN A 113 8.80 -4.35 14.52
C ASN A 113 7.32 -4.17 14.90
N ILE A 114 6.47 -3.66 13.99
CA ILE A 114 5.02 -3.59 14.26
C ILE A 114 4.48 -5.01 14.41
N ALA A 115 3.76 -5.27 15.50
CA ALA A 115 2.94 -6.46 15.66
C ALA A 115 1.48 -6.14 15.34
N ASN A 116 0.83 -6.97 14.52
CA ASN A 116 -0.61 -6.86 14.28
C ASN A 116 -1.42 -7.39 15.49
N GLN A 117 -2.76 -7.33 15.43
CA GLN A 117 -3.63 -7.80 16.51
C GLN A 117 -3.46 -9.29 16.84
N GLY A 118 -2.98 -10.08 15.88
CA GLY A 118 -2.66 -11.48 16.11
C GLY A 118 -1.35 -11.68 16.85
N GLY A 119 -0.49 -10.66 16.95
CA GLY A 119 0.88 -10.76 17.49
C GLY A 119 1.93 -11.11 16.43
N TYR A 120 1.56 -11.15 15.15
CA TYR A 120 2.51 -11.37 14.07
C TYR A 120 3.26 -10.08 13.74
N THR A 121 4.58 -10.16 13.64
CA THR A 121 5.45 -9.12 13.07
C THR A 121 5.76 -9.43 11.60
N PRO A 122 6.29 -8.46 10.84
CA PRO A 122 6.84 -8.74 9.51
C PRO A 122 7.84 -9.91 9.51
N LEU A 123 8.69 -10.02 10.53
CA LEU A 123 9.68 -11.10 10.61
C LEU A 123 9.02 -12.45 10.84
N THR A 124 8.04 -12.56 11.75
CA THR A 124 7.32 -13.84 11.93
C THR A 124 6.56 -14.23 10.66
N ASN A 125 5.97 -13.27 9.94
CA ASN A 125 5.30 -13.54 8.67
C ASN A 125 6.26 -14.06 7.59
N ALA A 126 7.46 -13.48 7.49
CA ALA A 126 8.50 -13.96 6.59
C ALA A 126 9.00 -15.37 6.96
N ALA A 127 9.06 -15.67 8.26
CA ALA A 127 9.40 -17.00 8.76
C ALA A 127 8.29 -18.01 8.44
N THR A 128 7.01 -17.65 8.63
CA THR A 128 5.85 -18.49 8.27
C THR A 128 5.82 -18.82 6.78
N SER A 129 6.25 -17.89 5.92
CA SER A 129 6.33 -18.13 4.47
C SER A 129 7.58 -18.89 4.04
N GLY A 130 8.54 -19.13 4.95
CA GLY A 130 9.82 -19.77 4.65
C GLY A 130 10.77 -18.89 3.81
N SER A 131 10.53 -17.58 3.74
CA SER A 131 11.31 -16.67 2.89
C SER A 131 12.57 -16.17 3.61
N PHE A 132 13.64 -16.97 3.58
CA PHE A 132 14.94 -16.58 4.14
C PHE A 132 15.49 -15.24 3.63
N PRO A 133 15.39 -14.87 2.33
CA PRO A 133 15.86 -13.57 1.85
C PRO A 133 15.09 -12.42 2.50
N THR A 134 13.78 -12.56 2.63
CA THR A 134 12.93 -11.56 3.29
C THR A 134 13.26 -11.43 4.77
N MET A 135 13.43 -12.55 5.48
CA MET A 135 13.86 -12.55 6.88
C MET A 135 15.20 -11.81 7.02
N LYS A 136 16.17 -12.10 6.13
CA LYS A 136 17.47 -11.43 6.15
C LYS A 136 17.35 -9.91 6.02
N ILE A 137 16.53 -9.42 5.08
CA ILE A 137 16.31 -7.97 4.91
C ILE A 137 15.74 -7.35 6.18
N LEU A 138 14.76 -8.00 6.79
CA LEU A 138 14.12 -7.50 8.02
C LEU A 138 15.10 -7.50 9.20
N ILE A 139 15.91 -8.54 9.35
CA ILE A 139 16.94 -8.63 10.40
C ILE A 139 18.03 -7.58 10.20
N ASP A 140 18.52 -7.41 8.97
CA ASP A 140 19.50 -6.39 8.62
C ASP A 140 18.94 -4.97 8.88
N ALA A 141 17.62 -4.80 8.83
CA ALA A 141 16.90 -3.57 9.14
C ALA A 141 16.52 -3.40 10.63
N GLY A 142 16.95 -4.31 11.51
CA GLY A 142 16.74 -4.21 12.96
C GLY A 142 15.44 -4.84 13.46
N ALA A 143 14.88 -5.82 12.75
CA ALA A 143 13.78 -6.63 13.29
C ALA A 143 14.25 -7.44 14.51
N ASP A 144 13.43 -7.47 15.57
CA ASP A 144 13.72 -8.25 16.78
C ASP A 144 13.59 -9.75 16.48
N ILE A 145 14.70 -10.48 16.53
CA ILE A 145 14.76 -11.92 16.27
C ILE A 145 14.07 -12.77 17.35
N ASN A 146 13.81 -12.19 18.53
CA ASN A 146 13.11 -12.88 19.62
C ASN A 146 11.60 -12.82 19.47
N THR A 147 11.09 -12.17 18.42
CA THR A 147 9.68 -12.22 18.06
C THR A 147 9.27 -13.66 17.78
N THR A 148 8.32 -14.19 18.54
CA THR A 148 7.76 -15.52 18.31
C THR A 148 6.43 -15.39 17.58
N ALA A 149 6.17 -16.28 16.62
CA ALA A 149 4.83 -16.40 16.07
C ALA A 149 3.87 -16.81 17.21
N PRO A 150 2.66 -16.23 17.26
CA PRO A 150 1.60 -16.72 18.13
C PRO A 150 1.36 -18.21 17.83
N GLY A 151 1.24 -19.01 18.89
CA GLY A 151 0.95 -20.45 18.81
C GLY A 151 -0.51 -20.76 18.51
#